data_AF-A0A7Y5M8T3-F1
#
_entry.id   AF-A0A7Y5M8T3-F1
#
_cell.length_a   1.000
_cell.length_b   1.000
_cell.length_c   1.000
_cell.angle_alpha   90.00
_cell.angle_beta   90.00
_cell.angle_gamma   90.00
#
_symmetry.space_group_name_H-M   'P 1'
#
loop_
_entity.id
_entity.type
_entity.pdbx_description
1 polymer ?
#
loop_
_entity_poly.entity_id
_entity_poly.type
_entity_poly.pdbx_seq_one_letter_code
_entity_poly.pdbx_strand_id
1 'polypeptide(L)' 'MTEKATMQALARLVPEGSRVLDLGCGDGSMLDYLQRERGCSGYGIEIADANVLACVRRGVNVIQLNLDEGLAMFG' A
#
# COMPACT_ATOMS: atom_id res chain seq x y z
N MET A 1 -13.52 11.49 -2.78
CA MET A 1 -13.04 11.37 -1.40
C MET A 1 -13.26 9.93 -0.96
N THR A 2 -12.26 9.06 -1.07
CA THR A 2 -12.22 7.94 -0.12
C THR A 2 -11.99 8.62 1.22
N GLU A 3 -13.03 8.65 2.05
CA GLU A 3 -13.11 9.59 3.15
C GLU A 3 -11.94 9.38 4.10
N LYS A 4 -11.23 10.46 4.43
CA LYS A 4 -10.09 10.45 5.37
C LYS A 4 -10.41 9.67 6.65
N ALA A 5 -11.67 9.70 7.09
CA ALA A 5 -12.18 8.92 8.21
C ALA A 5 -12.06 7.40 7.99
N THR A 6 -12.42 6.87 6.81
CA THR A 6 -12.28 5.46 6.47
C THR A 6 -10.82 5.02 6.51
N MET A 7 -9.91 5.80 5.92
CA MET A 7 -8.48 5.51 5.93
C MET A 7 -7.95 5.44 7.37
N GLN A 8 -8.33 6.40 8.22
CA GLN A 8 -7.95 6.42 9.63
C GLN A 8 -8.55 5.25 10.42
N ALA A 9 -9.78 4.84 10.12
CA ALA A 9 -10.41 3.69 10.75
C ALA A 9 -9.65 2.40 10.40
N LEU A 10 -9.32 2.19 9.13
CA LEU A 10 -8.50 1.05 8.68
C LEU A 10 -7.11 1.07 9.32
N ALA A 11 -6.47 2.24 9.40
CA ALA A 11 -5.14 2.37 9.99
C ALA A 11 -5.09 2.09 11.50
N ARG A 12 -6.23 2.09 12.19
CA ARG A 12 -6.33 1.66 13.60
C ARG A 12 -6.37 0.14 13.76
N LEU A 13 -6.71 -0.59 12.69
CA LEU A 13 -6.73 -2.05 12.69
C LEU A 13 -5.34 -2.64 12.44
N VAL A 14 -4.42 -1.84 11.92
CA VAL A 14 -3.02 -2.24 11.69
C VAL A 14 -2.21 -1.95 12.96
N PRO A 15 -1.55 -2.96 13.56
CA PRO A 15 -0.69 -2.74 14.72
C PRO A 15 0.48 -1.81 14.38
N GLU A 16 0.89 -0.98 15.34
CA GLU A 16 2.05 -0.10 15.17
C GLU A 16 3.33 -0.89 14.88
N GLY A 17 4.20 -0.34 14.03
CA GLY A 17 5.46 -0.98 13.64
C GLY A 17 5.30 -2.22 12.75
N SER A 18 4.10 -2.53 12.28
CA SER A 18 3.85 -3.69 11.43
C SER A 18 4.62 -3.62 10.10
N ARG A 19 4.98 -4.79 9.59
CA ARG A 19 5.43 -4.95 8.20
C ARG A 19 4.21 -5.28 7.33
N VAL A 20 3.85 -4.36 6.44
CA VAL A 20 2.63 -4.37 5.64
C VAL A 20 2.94 -4.75 4.20
N LEU A 21 2.10 -5.60 3.63
CA LEU A 21 2.03 -5.85 2.19
C LEU A 21 0.68 -5.30 1.70
N ASP A 22 0.72 -4.27 0.86
CA ASP A 22 -0.47 -3.59 0.34
C ASP A 22 -0.73 -4.03 -1.10
N LEU A 23 -1.78 -4.82 -1.32
CA LEU A 23 -2.12 -5.42 -2.62
C LEU A 23 -3.10 -4.52 -3.37
N GLY A 24 -2.69 -3.98 -4.51
CA GLY A 24 -3.45 -2.96 -5.21
C GLY A 24 -3.35 -1.62 -4.47
N CYS A 25 -2.11 -1.22 -4.14
CA CYS A 25 -1.86 -0.07 -3.27
C CYS A 25 -2.25 1.29 -3.90
N GLY A 26 -2.62 1.32 -5.18
CA GLY A 26 -2.99 2.54 -5.89
C GLY A 26 -1.84 3.54 -5.86
N ASP A 27 -2.14 4.80 -5.54
CA ASP A 27 -1.14 5.86 -5.44
C ASP A 27 -0.25 5.79 -4.20
N GLY A 28 -0.40 4.75 -3.36
CA GLY A 28 0.40 4.51 -2.17
C GLY A 28 -0.03 5.30 -0.94
N SER A 29 -1.13 6.05 -0.98
CA SER A 29 -1.57 6.92 0.13
C SER A 29 -1.74 6.20 1.46
N MET A 30 -2.25 4.96 1.46
CA MET A 30 -2.48 4.22 2.71
C MET A 30 -1.17 3.74 3.33
N LEU A 31 -0.30 3.11 2.54
CA LEU A 31 1.00 2.63 3.02
C LEU A 31 1.88 3.79 3.49
N ASP A 32 1.84 4.92 2.79
CA ASP A 32 2.46 6.19 3.18
C ASP A 32 1.93 6.72 4.52
N TYR A 33 0.61 6.70 4.73
CA TYR A 33 -0.01 7.06 6.00
C TYR A 33 0.44 6.14 7.14
N LEU A 34 0.45 4.83 6.92
CA LEU A 34 0.90 3.84 7.91
C LEU A 34 2.39 4.03 8.28
N GLN A 35 3.25 4.36 7.31
CA GLN A 35 4.66 4.63 7.58
C GLN A 35 4.83 5.87 8.50
N ARG A 36 4.17 6.97 8.17
CA ARG A 36 4.31 8.23 8.93
C ARG A 36 3.65 8.18 10.30
N GLU A 37 2.44 7.64 10.38
CA GLU A 37 1.58 7.78 11.56
C GLU A 37 1.61 6.55 12.48
N ARG A 38 2.02 5.39 11.96
CA ARG A 38 2.07 4.12 12.69
C ARG A 38 3.47 3.50 12.76
N GLY A 39 4.47 4.12 12.14
CA GLY A 39 5.83 3.58 12.07
C GLY A 39 5.92 2.25 11.33
N CYS A 40 4.93 1.93 10.48
CA CYS A 40 4.93 0.70 9.72
C CYS A 40 6.01 0.73 8.63
N SER A 41 6.39 -0.45 8.15
CA SER A 41 7.24 -0.62 6.97
C SER A 41 6.55 -1.54 5.97
N GLY A 42 6.99 -1.59 4.71
CA GLY A 42 6.30 -2.46 3.77
C GLY A 42 6.57 -2.22 2.31
N TYR A 43 5.79 -2.92 1.49
CA TYR A 43 5.77 -2.85 0.04
C TYR A 43 4.33 -2.80 -0.46
N GLY A 44 4.09 -1.99 -1.49
CA GLY A 44 2.88 -2.01 -2.29
C GLY A 44 3.06 -2.86 -3.55
N ILE A 45 1.98 -3.48 -4.01
CA ILE A 45 1.89 -4.11 -5.33
C ILE A 45 0.89 -3.33 -6.16
N GLU A 46 1.28 -2.92 -7.37
CA GLU A 46 0.43 -2.14 -8.27
C GLU A 46 0.78 -2.47 -9.73
N ILE A 47 -0.21 -2.49 -10.62
CA ILE A 47 -0.01 -2.82 -12.04
C ILE A 47 0.08 -1.56 -12.91
N ALA A 48 -0.61 -0.47 -12.53
CA ALA A 48 -0.71 0.73 -13.32
C ALA A 48 0.51 1.64 -13.17
N ASP A 49 1.19 1.94 -14.28
CA ASP A 49 2.40 2.78 -14.34
C ASP A 49 2.26 4.12 -13.62
N ALA A 50 1.12 4.80 -13.81
CA ALA A 50 0.86 6.10 -13.20
C ALA A 50 0.84 6.03 -11.66
N ASN A 51 0.30 4.93 -11.12
CA ASN A 51 0.22 4.70 -9.68
C ASN A 51 1.57 4.27 -9.11
N VAL A 52 2.31 3.42 -9.82
CA VAL A 52 3.70 3.07 -9.47
C VAL A 52 4.56 4.33 -9.35
N LEU A 53 4.49 5.23 -10.34
CA LEU A 53 5.20 6.52 -10.29
C LEU A 53 4.75 7.38 -9.09
N ALA A 54 3.46 7.40 -8.76
CA ALA A 54 2.94 8.13 -7.61
C ALA A 54 3.49 7.57 -6.28
N CYS A 55 3.54 6.25 -6.12
CA CYS A 55 4.15 5.58 -4.96
C CYS A 55 5.62 5.97 -4.79
N VAL A 56 6.41 5.89 -5.87
CA VAL A 56 7.84 6.26 -5.85
C VAL A 56 8.01 7.74 -5.44
N ARG A 57 7.19 8.65 -5.98
CA ARG A 57 7.22 10.08 -5.61
C ARG A 57 6.86 10.32 -4.13
N ARG A 58 6.04 9.46 -3.53
CA ARG A 58 5.72 9.52 -2.09
C ARG A 58 6.78 8.88 -1.20
N GLY A 59 7.78 8.22 -1.77
CA GLY A 59 8.79 7.47 -1.01
C GLY A 59 8.30 6.09 -0.54
N VAL A 60 7.23 5.57 -1.13
CA VAL A 60 6.70 4.24 -0.83
C VAL A 60 7.37 3.21 -1.73
N ASN A 61 7.86 2.12 -1.14
CA ASN A 61 8.35 0.99 -1.90
C ASN A 61 7.19 0.30 -2.61
N VAL A 62 7.29 0.17 -3.93
CA VAL A 62 6.27 -0.46 -4.77
C VAL A 62 6.92 -1.44 -5.74
N ILE A 63 6.25 -2.55 -5.99
CA ILE A 63 6.63 -3.55 -6.98
C ILE A 63 5.54 -3.54 -8.06
N GLN A 64 5.96 -3.37 -9.30
CA GLN A 64 5.03 -3.44 -10.42
C GLN A 64 4.79 -4.90 -10.79
N LEU A 65 3.61 -5.42 -10.49
CA LEU A 65 3.28 -6.82 -10.75
C LEU A 65 1.77 -6.97 -10.97
N ASN A 66 1.40 -7.87 -11.89
CA ASN A 66 0.03 -8.35 -12.01
C ASN A 66 -0.28 -9.32 -10.86
N LEU A 67 -1.21 -8.93 -9.98
CA LEU A 67 -1.61 -9.75 -8.84
C LEU A 67 -2.27 -11.07 -9.26
N ASP A 68 -3.06 -11.08 -10.32
CA ASP A 68 -3.77 -12.29 -10.76
C ASP A 68 -2.79 -13.36 -11.26
N GLU A 69 -1.72 -12.94 -11.93
CA GLU A 69 -0.63 -13.84 -12.34
C GLU A 69 0.23 -14.29 -11.15
N GLY A 70 0.49 -13.39 -10.20
CA GLY A 70 1.29 -13.70 -9.01
C GLY A 70 0.57 -14.60 -7.99
N LEU A 71 -0.75 -14.47 -7.87
CA LEU A 71 -1.57 -15.26 -6.95
C LEU A 71 -1.88 -16.66 -7.47
N ALA A 72 -1.72 -16.92 -8.78
CA ALA A 72 -1.85 -18.25 -9.37
C ALA A 72 -0.90 -19.29 -8.74
N MET A 73 0.16 -18.86 -8.04
CA MET A 73 1.06 -19.77 -7.29
C MET A 73 0.50 -20.25 -5.94
N PHE A 74 -0.60 -19.66 -5.46
CA PHE A 74 -1.23 -20.00 -4.17
C PHE A 74 -2.54 -20.79 -4.32
N GLY A 75 -2.90 -21.19 -5.55
CA GLY A 75 -4.13 -21.93 -5.88
C GLY A 75 -3.90 -23.41 -6.16
#